data_AF-A0A5N4AVL9-F1
#
_entry.id   AF-A0A5N4AVL9-F1
#
_cell.length_a   1.000
_cell.length_b   1.000
_cell.length_c   1.000
_cell.angle_alpha   90.00
_cell.angle_beta   90.00
_cell.angle_gamma   90.00
#
_symmetry.space_group_name_H-M   'P 1'
#
loop_
_entity.id
_entity.type
_entity.pdbx_description
1 polymer ?
#
loop_
_entity_poly.entity_id
_entity_poly.type
_entity_poly.pdbx_seq_one_letter_code
_entity_poly.pdbx_strand_id
1 'polypeptide(L)'
;MDGKIDLLPITKEKYISFTKHIDESRVSFRFIDSFRFMASGLDKLSSALTEFPNLKAQFSTLPADQFNLLTKKGVMPYDYLDSFDRFEEPTLPPQDDFYNKLEDKPCPRKMYRRAQEVWDRFNCSNLGQYVDLYMKTDILLLADVFEQFRSSCISTYDLDPAHYFTLPGFTWDAMLKYTQQELELLTDQDMFLFVERGIRGGLSQVCCKRRAHANNKYMLKYDSTKPDVYLMYNDINNQYGWSMSQYLPYGGFEWVDSNIDIATIPDDADEGYILEVDLTYPKDLHQGHAALPYCPTHINPKTLKPPITTKDPPSKLMATLDNKEKYVIHYRALKQALEHGLVRTKVHRVLKFKQSPWLKSYIDLNTDL
;
A
#
# COMPACT_ATOMS: atom_id res chain seq x y z
N MET A 1 -1.41 -29.92 23.48
CA MET A 1 -1.45 -28.68 24.29
C MET A 1 -2.84 -28.10 24.15
N ASP A 2 -3.64 -28.30 25.18
CA ASP A 2 -5.02 -27.84 25.19
C ASP A 2 -5.08 -26.33 25.47
N GLY A 3 -6.11 -25.70 24.91
CA GLY A 3 -6.41 -24.31 25.18
C GLY A 3 -7.03 -23.53 24.05
N LYS A 4 -7.59 -22.37 24.43
CA LYS A 4 -8.36 -21.51 23.54
C LYS A 4 -7.50 -20.97 22.39
N ILE A 5 -8.11 -20.83 21.21
CA ILE A 5 -7.53 -20.12 20.08
C ILE A 5 -8.35 -18.84 19.87
N ASP A 6 -7.68 -17.70 19.89
CA ASP A 6 -8.25 -16.41 19.48
C ASP A 6 -7.85 -16.12 18.03
N LEU A 7 -8.81 -15.65 17.24
CA LEU A 7 -8.61 -15.32 15.83
C LEU A 7 -8.87 -13.83 15.61
N LEU A 8 -8.01 -13.19 14.83
CA LEU A 8 -8.25 -11.85 14.29
C LEU A 8 -8.53 -11.96 12.78
N PRO A 9 -9.80 -12.17 12.36
CA PRO A 9 -10.13 -12.44 10.97
C PRO A 9 -10.20 -11.17 10.11
N ILE A 10 -9.81 -11.29 8.83
CA ILE A 10 -10.15 -10.33 7.76
C ILE A 10 -11.37 -10.85 6.99
N THR A 11 -11.36 -12.14 6.67
CA THR A 11 -12.44 -12.87 6.01
C THR A 11 -12.57 -14.25 6.66
N LYS A 12 -13.52 -15.08 6.19
CA LYS A 12 -13.63 -16.46 6.66
C LYS A 12 -12.37 -17.32 6.39
N GLU A 13 -11.55 -16.94 5.41
CA GLU A 13 -10.39 -17.72 4.96
C GLU A 13 -9.04 -17.02 5.20
N LYS A 14 -9.07 -15.74 5.59
CA LYS A 14 -7.85 -14.94 5.82
C LYS A 14 -7.88 -14.31 7.20
N TYR A 15 -6.82 -14.54 7.96
CA TYR A 15 -6.63 -14.04 9.32
C TYR A 15 -5.41 -13.11 9.36
N ILE A 16 -5.47 -12.05 10.17
CA ILE A 16 -4.33 -11.18 10.47
C ILE A 16 -3.37 -11.91 11.41
N SER A 17 -3.93 -12.57 12.41
CA SER A 17 -3.18 -13.30 13.44
C SER A 17 -4.08 -14.30 14.13
N PHE A 18 -3.49 -15.34 14.71
CA PHE A 18 -4.13 -16.19 15.69
C PHE A 18 -3.24 -16.37 16.90
N THR A 19 -3.86 -16.49 18.06
CA THR A 19 -3.18 -16.66 19.34
C THR A 19 -3.65 -17.96 19.97
N LYS A 20 -2.72 -18.87 20.24
CA LYS A 20 -2.98 -20.10 21.00
C LYS A 20 -2.63 -19.84 22.46
N HIS A 21 -3.63 -19.94 23.32
CA HIS A 21 -3.47 -19.97 24.77
C HIS A 21 -3.26 -21.40 25.25
N ILE A 22 -2.52 -21.54 26.34
CA ILE A 22 -2.25 -22.82 27.00
C ILE A 22 -3.00 -22.81 28.34
N ASP A 23 -3.99 -23.68 28.54
CA ASP A 23 -4.94 -23.58 29.67
C ASP A 23 -4.29 -23.59 31.07
N GLU A 24 -3.09 -24.16 31.19
CA GLU A 24 -2.34 -24.29 32.45
C GLU A 24 -1.16 -23.30 32.56
N SER A 25 -1.06 -22.32 31.66
CA SER A 25 0.04 -21.37 31.62
C SER A 25 -0.43 -19.96 31.28
N ARG A 26 0.34 -18.96 31.72
CA ARG A 26 0.20 -17.58 31.26
C ARG A 26 0.85 -17.33 29.89
N VAL A 27 1.48 -18.35 29.32
CA VAL A 27 2.11 -18.30 28.00
C VAL A 27 1.05 -18.42 26.92
N SER A 28 1.11 -17.53 25.94
CA SER A 28 0.37 -17.62 24.70
C SER A 28 1.32 -17.50 23.51
N PHE A 29 1.03 -18.23 22.43
CA PHE A 29 1.77 -18.16 21.18
C PHE A 29 0.97 -17.37 20.17
N ARG A 30 1.49 -16.21 19.78
CA ARG A 30 0.89 -15.35 18.77
C ARG A 30 1.60 -15.54 17.44
N PHE A 31 0.87 -15.93 16.42
CA PHE A 31 1.38 -16.11 15.07
C PHE A 31 1.07 -14.88 14.24
N ILE A 32 2.09 -14.32 13.59
CA ILE A 32 2.02 -13.07 12.86
C ILE A 32 2.48 -13.31 11.43
N ASP A 33 1.80 -12.70 10.47
CA ASP A 33 2.14 -12.77 9.05
C ASP A 33 3.20 -11.71 8.72
N SER A 34 4.44 -12.14 8.48
CA SER A 34 5.55 -11.25 8.12
C SER A 34 5.30 -10.45 6.83
N PHE A 35 4.44 -10.96 5.94
CA PHE A 35 4.06 -10.26 4.71
C PHE A 35 3.23 -8.99 5.00
N ARG A 36 2.61 -8.89 6.19
CA ARG A 36 1.94 -7.66 6.66
C ARG A 36 2.90 -6.56 7.10
N PHE A 37 4.17 -6.89 7.20
CA PHE A 37 5.25 -5.94 7.46
C PHE A 37 6.06 -5.65 6.20
N MET A 38 6.37 -6.69 5.43
CA MET A 38 7.19 -6.60 4.24
C MET A 38 6.49 -7.30 3.07
N ALA A 39 5.64 -6.56 2.36
CA ALA A 39 4.81 -7.08 1.26
C ALA A 39 5.60 -7.31 -0.04
N SER A 40 6.64 -8.15 0.02
CA SER A 40 7.50 -8.49 -1.10
C SER A 40 7.92 -9.96 -1.04
N GLY A 41 8.32 -10.52 -2.18
CA GLY A 41 8.87 -11.89 -2.22
C GLY A 41 10.18 -11.99 -1.46
N LEU A 42 10.41 -13.13 -0.80
CA LEU A 42 11.61 -13.40 0.00
C LEU A 42 12.90 -13.19 -0.80
N ASP A 43 12.93 -13.58 -2.09
CA ASP A 43 14.10 -13.40 -2.96
C ASP A 43 14.51 -11.92 -3.08
N LYS A 44 13.52 -11.03 -3.24
CA LYS A 44 13.76 -9.59 -3.30
C LYS A 44 14.21 -9.05 -1.93
N LEU A 45 13.59 -9.50 -0.84
CA LEU A 45 13.94 -9.05 0.51
C LEU A 45 15.34 -9.50 0.91
N SER A 46 15.68 -10.77 0.70
CA SER A 46 17.00 -11.31 1.01
C SER A 46 18.10 -10.71 0.14
N SER A 47 17.79 -10.31 -1.10
CA SER A 47 18.75 -9.63 -1.99
C SER A 47 19.19 -8.25 -1.51
N ALA A 48 18.41 -7.62 -0.61
CA ALA A 48 18.76 -6.33 -0.01
C ALA A 48 19.67 -6.50 1.23
N LEU A 49 19.82 -7.73 1.75
CA LEU A 49 20.68 -8.00 2.90
C LEU A 49 22.15 -8.07 2.49
N THR A 50 23.01 -7.48 3.32
CA THR A 50 24.47 -7.64 3.24
C THR A 50 24.99 -8.68 4.23
N GLU A 51 24.25 -8.94 5.30
CA GLU A 51 24.62 -9.85 6.37
C GLU A 51 23.49 -10.83 6.69
N PHE A 52 23.85 -12.06 7.09
CA PHE A 52 22.91 -13.14 7.37
C PHE A 52 23.28 -13.85 8.69
N PRO A 53 23.12 -13.21 9.86
CA PRO A 53 23.59 -13.74 11.14
C PRO A 53 22.99 -15.11 11.50
N ASN A 54 21.69 -15.31 11.31
CA ASN A 54 20.99 -16.56 11.63
C ASN A 54 21.41 -17.67 10.65
N LEU A 55 21.45 -17.38 9.35
CA LEU A 55 21.93 -18.33 8.35
C LEU A 55 23.39 -18.72 8.62
N LYS A 56 24.26 -17.75 8.92
CA LYS A 56 25.69 -17.96 9.18
C LYS A 56 25.91 -18.74 10.47
N ALA A 57 25.13 -18.50 11.52
CA ALA A 57 25.21 -19.28 12.76
C ALA A 57 24.92 -20.77 12.50
N GLN A 58 23.90 -21.04 11.67
CA GLN A 58 23.47 -22.40 11.36
C GLN A 58 24.39 -23.14 10.39
N PHE A 59 25.04 -22.41 9.47
CA PHE A 59 25.90 -22.94 8.42
C PHE A 59 27.35 -22.44 8.55
N SER A 60 27.82 -22.26 9.78
CA SER A 60 29.11 -21.62 10.11
C SER A 60 30.34 -22.38 9.58
N THR A 61 30.20 -23.67 9.30
CA THR A 61 31.28 -24.54 8.80
C THR A 61 31.34 -24.61 7.27
N LEU A 62 30.38 -24.01 6.56
CA LEU A 62 30.36 -24.06 5.10
C LEU A 62 31.47 -23.19 4.49
N PRO A 63 32.11 -23.66 3.40
CA PRO A 63 32.92 -22.80 2.54
C PRO A 63 32.13 -21.60 2.03
N ALA A 64 32.83 -20.47 1.79
CA ALA A 64 32.19 -19.21 1.40
C ALA A 64 31.39 -19.31 0.09
N ASP A 65 31.87 -20.07 -0.88
CA ASP A 65 31.18 -20.32 -2.15
C ASP A 65 29.87 -21.09 -1.96
N GLN A 66 29.86 -22.11 -1.10
CA GLN A 66 28.63 -22.85 -0.76
C GLN A 66 27.66 -22.00 0.06
N PHE A 67 28.16 -21.25 1.04
CA PHE A 67 27.34 -20.35 1.84
C PHE A 67 26.61 -19.32 0.96
N ASN A 68 27.33 -18.73 -0.02
CA ASN A 68 26.76 -17.76 -0.96
C ASN A 68 25.65 -18.34 -1.86
N LEU A 69 25.54 -19.66 -2.00
CA LEU A 69 24.41 -20.28 -2.70
C LEU A 69 23.12 -20.21 -1.87
N LEU A 70 23.25 -20.23 -0.53
CA LEU A 70 22.13 -20.22 0.42
C LEU A 70 21.64 -18.80 0.75
N THR A 71 22.38 -17.75 0.41
CA THR A 71 21.97 -16.35 0.69
C THR A 71 20.85 -15.84 -0.22
N LYS A 72 20.43 -16.63 -1.21
CA LYS A 72 19.31 -16.29 -2.10
C LYS A 72 18.29 -17.40 -2.11
N LYS A 73 17.05 -17.07 -2.42
CA LYS A 73 15.94 -18.02 -2.41
C LYS A 73 16.23 -19.26 -3.27
N GLY A 74 15.89 -20.44 -2.73
CA GLY A 74 16.01 -21.71 -3.45
C GLY A 74 14.97 -21.88 -4.56
N VAL A 75 15.06 -22.98 -5.30
CA VAL A 75 14.13 -23.31 -6.39
C VAL A 75 13.48 -24.66 -6.07
N MET A 76 12.16 -24.76 -6.07
CA MET A 76 11.45 -25.95 -5.61
C MET A 76 10.41 -26.40 -6.65
N PRO A 77 10.30 -27.70 -6.99
CA PRO A 77 9.23 -28.19 -7.83
C PRO A 77 7.96 -28.44 -6.98
N TYR A 78 7.28 -27.34 -6.63
CA TYR A 78 6.14 -27.36 -5.70
C TYR A 78 5.03 -28.33 -6.10
N ASP A 79 4.72 -28.38 -7.39
CA ASP A 79 3.64 -29.19 -7.95
C ASP A 79 4.00 -30.68 -8.09
N TYR A 80 5.29 -31.01 -8.08
CA TYR A 80 5.79 -32.38 -8.18
C TYR A 80 5.77 -33.11 -6.84
N LEU A 81 5.89 -32.37 -5.73
CA LEU A 81 5.88 -32.90 -4.36
C LEU A 81 4.44 -33.19 -3.90
N ASP A 82 3.83 -34.21 -4.51
CA ASP A 82 2.44 -34.63 -4.27
C ASP A 82 2.28 -35.80 -3.28
N SER A 83 3.38 -36.44 -2.90
CA SER A 83 3.40 -37.54 -1.93
C SER A 83 4.69 -37.58 -1.12
N PHE A 84 4.66 -38.27 0.03
CA PHE A 84 5.87 -38.49 0.84
C PHE A 84 6.89 -39.39 0.14
N ASP A 85 6.46 -40.28 -0.76
CA ASP A 85 7.36 -41.17 -1.50
C ASP A 85 8.33 -40.38 -2.40
N ARG A 86 7.92 -39.19 -2.88
CA ARG A 86 8.77 -38.29 -3.68
C ARG A 86 10.05 -37.88 -2.95
N PHE A 87 10.01 -37.81 -1.62
CA PHE A 87 11.17 -37.40 -0.81
C PHE A 87 12.29 -38.44 -0.84
N GLU A 88 11.98 -39.69 -1.13
CA GLU A 88 12.96 -40.79 -1.22
C GLU A 88 13.61 -40.90 -2.61
N GLU A 89 13.15 -40.11 -3.60
CA GLU A 89 13.70 -40.15 -4.96
C GLU A 89 15.18 -39.71 -4.97
N PRO A 90 16.10 -40.52 -5.54
CA PRO A 90 17.54 -40.29 -5.45
C PRO A 90 18.07 -39.25 -6.46
N THR A 91 17.17 -38.60 -7.21
CA THR A 91 17.53 -37.69 -8.30
C THR A 91 16.66 -36.45 -8.26
N LEU A 92 17.24 -35.31 -8.64
CA LEU A 92 16.47 -34.10 -8.87
C LEU A 92 15.52 -34.31 -10.08
N PRO A 93 14.22 -33.94 -9.99
CA PRO A 93 13.28 -34.05 -11.09
C PRO A 93 13.73 -33.27 -12.34
N PRO A 94 13.28 -33.65 -13.54
CA PRO A 94 13.55 -32.90 -14.77
C PRO A 94 12.99 -31.47 -14.71
N GLN A 95 13.52 -30.57 -15.54
CA GLN A 95 13.13 -29.15 -15.55
C GLN A 95 11.63 -28.93 -15.76
N ASP A 96 10.98 -29.78 -16.54
CA ASP A 96 9.54 -29.66 -16.84
C ASP A 96 8.67 -29.86 -15.60
N ASP A 97 9.15 -30.62 -14.61
CA ASP A 97 8.46 -30.84 -13.34
C ASP A 97 8.59 -29.66 -12.36
N PHE A 98 9.40 -28.65 -12.70
CA PHE A 98 9.48 -27.36 -11.99
C PHE A 98 8.48 -26.33 -12.54
N TYR A 99 7.49 -26.74 -13.32
CA TYR A 99 6.45 -25.85 -13.82
C TYR A 99 5.69 -25.20 -12.65
N ASN A 100 5.52 -23.88 -12.69
CA ASN A 100 4.78 -23.14 -11.67
C ASN A 100 3.33 -22.97 -12.14
N LYS A 101 2.42 -23.82 -11.62
CA LYS A 101 0.98 -23.73 -11.96
C LYS A 101 0.32 -22.45 -11.45
N LEU A 102 0.85 -21.84 -10.39
CA LEU A 102 0.28 -20.61 -9.82
C LEU A 102 0.52 -19.40 -10.73
N GLU A 103 1.65 -19.37 -11.44
CA GLU A 103 1.96 -18.31 -12.42
C GLU A 103 1.71 -18.71 -13.88
N ASP A 104 1.35 -19.97 -14.13
CA ASP A 104 1.22 -20.57 -15.47
C ASP A 104 2.50 -20.38 -16.32
N LYS A 105 3.67 -20.68 -15.72
CA LYS A 105 4.99 -20.45 -16.34
C LYS A 105 5.94 -21.63 -16.18
N PRO A 106 6.74 -21.95 -17.21
CA PRO A 106 7.82 -22.92 -17.10
C PRO A 106 8.98 -22.36 -16.25
N CYS A 107 9.71 -23.26 -15.61
CA CYS A 107 10.93 -22.89 -14.89
C CYS A 107 11.99 -22.37 -15.86
N PRO A 108 12.54 -21.15 -15.67
CA PRO A 108 13.65 -20.67 -16.50
C PRO A 108 14.88 -21.56 -16.37
N ARG A 109 15.57 -21.85 -17.50
CA ARG A 109 16.79 -22.69 -17.51
C ARG A 109 17.84 -22.27 -16.48
N LYS A 110 17.98 -20.97 -16.23
CA LYS A 110 18.90 -20.42 -15.22
C LYS A 110 18.53 -20.84 -13.80
N MET A 111 17.24 -20.88 -13.48
CA MET A 111 16.75 -21.30 -12.15
C MET A 111 16.94 -22.80 -11.95
N TYR A 112 16.62 -23.61 -12.97
CA TYR A 112 16.84 -25.05 -12.90
C TYR A 112 18.32 -25.43 -12.74
N ARG A 113 19.23 -24.79 -13.48
CA ARG A 113 20.68 -24.99 -13.30
C ARG A 113 21.14 -24.68 -11.88
N ARG A 114 20.53 -23.70 -11.23
CA ARG A 114 20.83 -23.37 -9.84
C ARG A 114 20.34 -24.46 -8.88
N ALA A 115 19.17 -25.05 -9.13
CA ALA A 115 18.68 -26.20 -8.36
C ALA A 115 19.66 -27.38 -8.46
N GLN A 116 20.16 -27.66 -9.66
CA GLN A 116 21.19 -28.68 -9.90
C GLN A 116 22.49 -28.35 -9.16
N GLU A 117 22.95 -27.10 -9.22
CA GLU A 117 24.15 -26.67 -8.49
C GLU A 117 24.02 -26.85 -6.98
N VAL A 118 22.86 -26.51 -6.39
CA VAL A 118 22.61 -26.74 -4.96
C VAL A 118 22.57 -28.23 -4.64
N TRP A 119 21.88 -29.03 -5.45
CA TRP A 119 21.84 -30.48 -5.29
C TRP A 119 23.25 -31.09 -5.24
N ASP A 120 24.08 -30.74 -6.22
CA ASP A 120 25.44 -31.29 -6.37
C ASP A 120 26.38 -30.79 -5.27
N ARG A 121 26.36 -29.48 -4.97
CA ARG A 121 27.28 -28.85 -4.00
C ARG A 121 27.03 -29.32 -2.56
N PHE A 122 25.78 -29.60 -2.22
CA PHE A 122 25.39 -30.06 -0.89
C PHE A 122 25.29 -31.59 -0.79
N ASN A 123 25.66 -32.32 -1.86
CA ASN A 123 25.62 -33.78 -1.94
C ASN A 123 24.26 -34.36 -1.52
N CYS A 124 23.17 -33.75 -1.98
CA CYS A 124 21.82 -34.24 -1.71
C CYS A 124 21.68 -35.66 -2.28
N SER A 125 21.37 -36.63 -1.40
CA SER A 125 21.22 -38.04 -1.77
C SER A 125 19.81 -38.40 -2.22
N ASN A 126 18.83 -37.60 -1.79
CA ASN A 126 17.44 -37.73 -2.17
C ASN A 126 16.73 -36.37 -2.15
N LEU A 127 15.52 -36.33 -2.71
CA LEU A 127 14.72 -35.11 -2.79
C LEU A 127 14.34 -34.56 -1.41
N GLY A 128 14.20 -35.41 -0.40
CA GLY A 128 13.91 -34.99 0.96
C GLY A 128 15.03 -34.15 1.58
N GLN A 129 16.29 -34.54 1.42
CA GLN A 129 17.43 -33.73 1.86
C GLN A 129 17.49 -32.37 1.14
N TYR A 130 17.15 -32.33 -0.14
CA TYR A 130 17.07 -31.09 -0.90
C TYR A 130 15.94 -30.18 -0.38
N VAL A 131 14.77 -30.76 -0.08
CA VAL A 131 13.63 -30.03 0.49
C VAL A 131 13.92 -29.53 1.90
N ASP A 132 14.56 -30.32 2.75
CA ASP A 132 14.97 -29.90 4.10
C ASP A 132 15.94 -28.73 4.04
N LEU A 133 16.93 -28.79 3.15
CA LEU A 133 17.86 -27.68 2.93
C LEU A 133 17.11 -26.43 2.44
N TYR A 134 16.25 -26.57 1.44
CA TYR A 134 15.42 -25.47 0.93
C TYR A 134 14.58 -24.82 2.03
N MET A 135 13.83 -25.62 2.79
CA MET A 135 12.92 -25.14 3.84
C MET A 135 13.70 -24.44 4.95
N LYS A 136 14.81 -25.05 5.38
CA LYS A 136 15.67 -24.48 6.42
C LYS A 136 16.28 -23.15 5.97
N THR A 137 16.75 -23.07 4.73
CA THR A 137 17.28 -21.82 4.15
C THR A 137 16.19 -20.75 4.05
N ASP A 138 15.01 -21.05 3.52
CA ASP A 138 13.91 -20.07 3.43
C ASP A 138 13.50 -19.53 4.81
N ILE A 139 13.45 -20.37 5.85
CA ILE A 139 13.15 -19.96 7.23
C ILE A 139 14.23 -19.02 7.77
N LEU A 140 15.51 -19.38 7.60
CA LEU A 140 16.64 -18.58 8.12
C LEU A 140 16.80 -17.26 7.38
N LEU A 141 16.59 -17.25 6.06
CA LEU A 141 16.56 -16.01 5.27
C LEU A 141 15.44 -15.10 5.75
N LEU A 142 14.24 -15.63 5.99
CA LEU A 142 13.14 -14.83 6.53
C LEU A 142 13.46 -14.28 7.93
N ALA A 143 14.11 -15.08 8.78
CA ALA A 143 14.55 -14.65 10.11
C ALA A 143 15.57 -13.50 10.00
N ASP A 144 16.58 -13.61 9.14
CA ASP A 144 17.57 -12.55 8.91
C ASP A 144 16.92 -11.27 8.36
N VAL A 145 16.01 -11.39 7.39
CA VAL A 145 15.25 -10.26 6.85
C VAL A 145 14.44 -9.57 7.96
N PHE A 146 13.71 -10.34 8.76
CA PHE A 146 12.84 -9.78 9.79
C PHE A 146 13.63 -9.18 10.95
N GLU A 147 14.73 -9.79 11.37
CA GLU A 147 15.60 -9.26 12.44
C GLU A 147 16.32 -7.98 12.00
N GLN A 148 16.74 -7.86 10.73
CA GLN A 148 17.27 -6.59 10.22
C GLN A 148 16.19 -5.50 10.24
N PHE A 149 15.00 -5.80 9.70
CA PHE A 149 13.87 -4.87 9.73
C PHE A 149 13.54 -4.42 11.16
N ARG A 150 13.48 -5.37 12.10
CA ARG A 150 13.23 -5.13 13.53
C ARG A 150 14.31 -4.25 14.16
N SER A 151 15.58 -4.51 13.86
CA SER A 151 16.70 -3.71 14.33
C SER A 151 16.64 -2.27 13.83
N SER A 152 16.35 -2.08 12.53
CA SER A 152 16.14 -0.76 11.94
C SER A 152 14.98 -0.03 12.62
N CYS A 153 13.83 -0.67 12.79
CA CYS A 153 12.67 -0.08 13.45
C CYS A 153 12.96 0.34 14.89
N ILE A 154 13.64 -0.49 15.68
CA ILE A 154 14.02 -0.17 17.06
C ILE A 154 15.00 1.01 17.06
N SER A 155 16.01 1.01 16.18
CA SER A 155 16.98 2.11 16.12
C SER A 155 16.37 3.45 15.71
N THR A 156 15.36 3.43 14.82
CA THR A 156 14.76 4.63 14.25
C THR A 156 13.61 5.17 15.11
N TYR A 157 12.71 4.29 15.58
CA TYR A 157 11.47 4.68 16.24
C TYR A 157 11.39 4.26 17.71
N ASP A 158 12.37 3.49 18.19
CA ASP A 158 12.39 2.93 19.54
C ASP A 158 11.10 2.12 19.83
N LEU A 159 10.60 1.45 18.80
CA LEU A 159 9.44 0.56 18.84
C LEU A 159 9.81 -0.76 18.17
N ASP A 160 9.37 -1.86 18.75
CA ASP A 160 9.59 -3.19 18.20
C ASP A 160 8.38 -3.64 17.37
N PRO A 161 8.52 -3.83 16.04
CA PRO A 161 7.43 -4.24 15.17
C PRO A 161 6.85 -5.62 15.53
N ALA A 162 7.58 -6.49 16.24
CA ALA A 162 7.07 -7.80 16.68
C ALA A 162 5.93 -7.70 17.72
N HIS A 163 5.74 -6.53 18.33
CA HIS A 163 4.61 -6.27 19.22
C HIS A 163 3.31 -5.90 18.47
N TYR A 164 3.41 -5.60 17.18
CA TYR A 164 2.29 -5.16 16.34
C TYR A 164 1.72 -6.30 15.49
N PHE A 165 0.52 -6.09 14.97
CA PHE A 165 -0.11 -7.04 14.03
C PHE A 165 0.22 -6.76 12.57
N THR A 166 0.46 -5.50 12.21
CA THR A 166 0.69 -5.05 10.83
C THR A 166 1.57 -3.80 10.82
N LEU A 167 2.22 -3.51 9.69
CA LEU A 167 3.01 -2.28 9.52
C LEU A 167 2.19 -1.00 9.69
N PRO A 168 0.96 -0.84 9.15
CA PRO A 168 0.18 0.38 9.38
C PRO A 168 -0.06 0.71 10.85
N GLY A 169 -0.35 -0.30 11.68
CA GLY A 169 -0.51 -0.12 13.13
C GLY A 169 0.80 0.30 13.80
N PHE A 170 1.91 -0.32 13.40
CA PHE A 170 3.25 0.08 13.86
C PHE A 170 3.58 1.52 13.48
N THR A 171 3.37 1.89 12.20
CA THR A 171 3.67 3.24 11.71
C THR A 171 2.79 4.31 12.35
N TRP A 172 1.55 3.97 12.69
CA TRP A 172 0.65 4.88 13.39
C TRP A 172 1.18 5.23 14.79
N ASP A 173 1.56 4.22 15.58
CA ASP A 173 2.14 4.44 16.90
C ASP A 173 3.53 5.10 16.83
N ALA A 174 4.36 4.71 15.87
CA ALA A 174 5.66 5.35 15.63
C ALA A 174 5.49 6.84 15.30
N MET A 175 4.50 7.17 14.47
CA MET A 175 4.15 8.54 14.12
C MET A 175 3.67 9.33 15.33
N LEU A 176 2.77 8.79 16.16
CA LEU A 176 2.29 9.46 17.37
C LEU A 176 3.41 9.66 18.39
N LYS A 177 4.25 8.63 18.60
CA LYS A 177 5.42 8.71 19.49
C LYS A 177 6.45 9.73 18.99
N TYR A 178 6.66 9.82 17.68
CA TYR A 178 7.65 10.75 17.12
C TYR A 178 7.15 12.19 17.18
N THR A 179 5.90 12.43 16.76
CA THR A 179 5.32 13.78 16.66
C THR A 179 4.85 14.32 18.00
N GLN A 180 4.53 13.45 18.96
CA GLN A 180 3.90 13.79 20.25
C GLN A 180 2.59 14.58 20.06
N GLN A 181 1.95 14.45 18.89
CA GLN A 181 0.72 15.15 18.57
C GLN A 181 -0.46 14.45 19.23
N GLU A 182 -1.27 15.23 19.95
CA GLU A 182 -2.58 14.78 20.43
C GLU A 182 -3.62 14.97 19.33
N LEU A 183 -4.32 13.89 18.98
CA LEU A 183 -5.38 13.89 17.97
C LEU A 183 -6.74 13.77 18.66
N GLU A 184 -7.61 14.75 18.44
CA GLU A 184 -8.98 14.71 18.93
C GLU A 184 -9.82 13.75 18.08
N LEU A 185 -10.62 12.90 18.75
CA LEU A 185 -11.55 12.01 18.08
C LEU A 185 -12.89 12.72 17.82
N LEU A 186 -13.44 12.53 16.63
CA LEU A 186 -14.82 12.94 16.33
C LEU A 186 -15.79 12.04 17.12
N THR A 187 -16.37 12.60 18.17
CA THR A 187 -17.38 11.93 19.01
C THR A 187 -18.82 12.24 18.57
N ASP A 188 -19.01 13.34 17.84
CA ASP A 188 -20.28 13.73 17.24
C ASP A 188 -20.54 12.93 15.94
N GLN A 189 -21.68 12.26 15.88
CA GLN A 189 -22.06 11.41 14.74
C GLN A 189 -22.25 12.22 13.45
N ASP A 190 -22.80 13.43 13.53
CA ASP A 190 -23.05 14.27 12.36
C ASP A 190 -21.72 14.80 11.79
N MET A 191 -20.76 15.17 12.64
CA MET A 191 -19.41 15.53 12.20
C MET A 191 -18.70 14.36 11.53
N PHE A 192 -18.78 13.17 12.12
CA PHE A 192 -18.20 11.96 11.55
C PHE A 192 -18.77 11.67 10.15
N LEU A 193 -20.09 11.60 10.02
CA LEU A 193 -20.77 11.35 8.74
C LEU A 193 -20.51 12.48 7.72
N PHE A 194 -20.38 13.72 8.19
CA PHE A 194 -20.04 14.86 7.35
C PHE A 194 -18.66 14.72 6.72
N VAL A 195 -17.64 14.39 7.54
CA VAL A 195 -16.27 14.17 7.08
C VAL A 195 -16.19 12.94 6.19
N GLU A 196 -16.81 11.82 6.59
CA GLU A 196 -16.85 10.57 5.81
C GLU A 196 -17.40 10.81 4.40
N ARG A 197 -18.52 11.55 4.30
CA ARG A 197 -19.11 11.93 3.00
C ARG A 197 -18.24 12.89 2.20
N GLY A 198 -17.25 13.54 2.81
CA GLY A 198 -16.23 14.35 2.13
C GLY A 198 -15.03 13.55 1.61
N ILE A 199 -14.80 12.33 2.09
CA ILE A 199 -13.65 11.50 1.70
C ILE A 199 -13.77 11.10 0.22
N ARG A 200 -12.68 11.28 -0.53
CA ARG A 200 -12.55 10.87 -1.93
C ARG A 200 -11.25 10.09 -2.09
N GLY A 201 -11.27 9.08 -2.95
CA GLY A 201 -10.07 8.34 -3.35
C GLY A 201 -9.28 9.06 -4.44
N GLY A 202 -8.23 8.41 -4.95
CA GLY A 202 -7.49 8.89 -6.11
C GLY A 202 -8.38 8.94 -7.36
N LEU A 203 -8.30 10.04 -8.11
CA LEU A 203 -9.02 10.19 -9.37
C LEU A 203 -8.31 9.39 -10.47
N SER A 204 -8.99 8.38 -11.02
CA SER A 204 -8.51 7.64 -12.19
C SER A 204 -9.45 7.92 -13.37
N GLN A 205 -8.97 8.69 -14.34
CA GLN A 205 -9.76 9.13 -15.48
C GLN A 205 -8.97 9.07 -16.79
N VAL A 206 -9.68 8.73 -17.86
CA VAL A 206 -9.23 8.93 -19.22
C VAL A 206 -9.71 10.32 -19.66
N CYS A 207 -8.79 11.30 -19.74
CA CYS A 207 -9.12 12.69 -19.97
C CYS A 207 -9.60 12.97 -21.42
N CYS A 208 -8.75 12.66 -22.41
CA CYS A 208 -8.96 13.13 -23.79
C CYS A 208 -9.20 11.99 -24.79
N LYS A 209 -8.29 11.01 -24.83
CA LYS A 209 -8.32 9.91 -25.80
C LYS A 209 -8.27 8.58 -25.07
N ARG A 210 -9.16 7.66 -25.45
CA ARG A 210 -9.17 6.28 -24.93
C ARG A 210 -7.89 5.50 -25.22
N ARG A 211 -7.21 5.87 -26.30
CA ARG A 211 -5.95 5.26 -26.72
C ARG A 211 -5.11 6.30 -27.46
N ALA A 212 -3.82 6.32 -27.16
CA ALA A 212 -2.84 7.11 -27.90
C ALA A 212 -1.70 6.18 -28.35
N HIS A 213 -1.16 6.45 -29.52
CA HIS A 213 -0.01 5.74 -30.07
C HIS A 213 1.09 6.76 -30.35
N ALA A 214 2.30 6.50 -29.86
CA ALA A 214 3.46 7.27 -30.27
C ALA A 214 3.74 7.02 -31.77
N ASN A 215 4.01 8.09 -32.50
CA ASN A 215 4.50 8.05 -33.87
C ASN A 215 5.65 9.05 -33.96
N ASN A 216 6.88 8.62 -33.77
CA ASN A 216 8.02 9.51 -33.89
C ASN A 216 9.23 8.72 -34.38
N LYS A 217 10.24 9.45 -34.88
CA LYS A 217 11.44 8.88 -35.50
C LYS A 217 12.23 7.88 -34.66
N TYR A 218 11.97 7.79 -33.35
CA TYR A 218 12.63 6.84 -32.45
C TYR A 218 11.90 5.49 -32.36
N MET A 219 10.71 5.35 -32.97
CA MET A 219 9.90 4.13 -32.95
C MET A 219 10.25 3.19 -34.11
N LEU A 220 10.28 1.87 -33.86
CA LEU A 220 10.54 0.85 -34.90
C LEU A 220 9.53 0.87 -36.08
N LYS A 221 8.30 1.31 -35.82
CA LYS A 221 7.21 1.41 -36.81
C LYS A 221 6.83 2.87 -37.06
N TYR A 222 7.83 3.74 -37.21
CA TYR A 222 7.60 5.15 -37.54
C TYR A 222 7.01 5.30 -38.95
N ASP A 223 5.98 6.13 -39.07
CA ASP A 223 5.34 6.47 -40.33
C ASP A 223 5.48 7.97 -40.58
N SER A 224 6.39 8.34 -41.50
CA SER A 224 6.68 9.73 -41.85
C SER A 224 5.53 10.44 -42.58
N THR A 225 4.50 9.69 -43.01
CA THR A 225 3.29 10.27 -43.61
C THR A 225 2.30 10.77 -42.56
N LYS A 226 2.48 10.38 -41.30
CA LYS A 226 1.61 10.76 -40.18
C LYS A 226 2.27 11.82 -39.30
N PRO A 227 1.48 12.64 -38.58
CA PRO A 227 2.01 13.60 -37.63
C PRO A 227 2.87 12.95 -36.56
N ASP A 228 3.90 13.66 -36.13
CA ASP A 228 4.73 13.22 -35.01
C ASP A 228 3.92 13.29 -33.71
N VAL A 229 3.90 12.18 -32.96
CA VAL A 229 3.24 12.02 -31.67
C VAL A 229 4.26 11.49 -30.67
N TYR A 230 4.51 12.29 -29.64
CA TYR A 230 5.31 11.92 -28.47
C TYR A 230 4.38 11.64 -27.29
N LEU A 231 4.74 10.66 -26.48
CA LEU A 231 4.07 10.35 -25.22
C LEU A 231 5.03 10.65 -24.09
N MET A 232 4.54 11.34 -23.06
CA MET A 232 5.30 11.67 -21.87
C MET A 232 4.58 11.02 -20.68
N TYR A 233 5.36 10.32 -19.84
CA TYR A 233 4.89 9.77 -18.59
C TYR A 233 5.45 10.64 -17.45
N ASN A 234 4.55 11.19 -16.65
CA ASN A 234 4.90 11.97 -15.47
C ASN A 234 4.33 11.24 -14.25
N ASP A 235 5.16 11.11 -13.21
CA ASP A 235 4.79 10.51 -11.94
C ASP A 235 5.29 11.42 -10.81
N ILE A 236 4.46 11.62 -9.79
CA ILE A 236 4.79 12.47 -8.66
C ILE A 236 5.40 11.60 -7.58
N ASN A 237 6.69 11.78 -7.35
CA ASN A 237 7.40 11.10 -6.27
C ASN A 237 6.77 11.44 -4.92
N ASN A 238 6.37 10.43 -4.15
CA ASN A 238 5.81 10.56 -2.80
C ASN A 238 4.64 11.56 -2.69
N GLN A 239 3.66 11.49 -3.61
CA GLN A 239 2.50 12.39 -3.63
C GLN A 239 1.80 12.48 -2.26
N TYR A 240 1.51 11.33 -1.63
CA TYR A 240 0.83 11.33 -0.33
C TYR A 240 1.72 11.85 0.80
N GLY A 241 3.02 11.56 0.83
CA GLY A 241 3.93 12.15 1.82
C GLY A 241 4.00 13.67 1.71
N TRP A 242 4.00 14.22 0.49
CA TRP A 242 3.92 15.66 0.30
C TRP A 242 2.60 16.24 0.83
N SER A 243 1.46 15.59 0.54
CA SER A 243 0.15 15.99 1.08
C SER A 243 0.08 15.87 2.61
N MET A 244 0.69 14.83 3.18
CA MET A 244 0.76 14.60 4.63
C MET A 244 1.67 15.61 5.34
N SER A 245 2.57 16.26 4.60
CA SER A 245 3.45 17.31 5.11
C SER A 245 2.79 18.70 5.17
N GLN A 246 1.56 18.82 4.69
CA GLN A 246 0.81 20.06 4.70
C GLN A 246 0.15 20.31 6.07
N TYR A 247 -0.49 21.46 6.24
CA TYR A 247 -1.34 21.72 7.40
C TYR A 247 -2.55 20.77 7.38
N LEU A 248 -2.65 19.95 8.42
CA LEU A 248 -3.67 18.92 8.58
C LEU A 248 -4.46 19.12 9.87
N PRO A 249 -5.76 18.76 9.90
CA PRO A 249 -6.57 18.80 11.11
C PRO A 249 -5.97 17.92 12.21
N TYR A 250 -5.98 18.40 13.45
CA TYR A 250 -5.62 17.59 14.63
C TYR A 250 -6.66 17.67 15.76
N GLY A 251 -7.53 18.68 15.78
CA GLY A 251 -8.57 18.81 16.81
C GLY A 251 -9.30 20.15 16.78
N GLY A 252 -9.98 20.50 17.86
CA GLY A 252 -10.82 21.69 17.97
C GLY A 252 -12.00 21.68 17.00
N PHE A 253 -12.63 20.52 16.81
CA PHE A 253 -13.71 20.36 15.84
C PHE A 253 -14.98 21.06 16.33
N GLU A 254 -15.46 22.04 15.57
CA GLU A 254 -16.60 22.86 15.96
C GLU A 254 -17.48 23.23 14.76
N TRP A 255 -18.79 23.09 14.92
CA TRP A 255 -19.75 23.67 13.98
C TRP A 255 -19.79 25.18 14.14
N VAL A 256 -19.56 25.93 13.07
CA VAL A 256 -19.57 27.39 13.07
C VAL A 256 -20.59 27.96 12.09
N ASP A 257 -20.83 29.26 12.17
CA ASP A 257 -21.73 29.96 11.26
C ASP A 257 -21.29 29.82 9.79
N SER A 258 -22.27 29.71 8.90
CA SER A 258 -22.06 29.57 7.46
C SER A 258 -21.49 30.82 6.77
N ASN A 259 -21.54 31.98 7.44
CA ASN A 259 -21.04 33.26 6.94
C ASN A 259 -19.51 33.35 7.09
N ILE A 260 -18.81 32.58 6.27
CA ILE A 260 -17.34 32.54 6.22
C ILE A 260 -16.82 32.95 4.85
N ASP A 261 -15.83 33.85 4.86
CA ASP A 261 -15.05 34.21 3.68
C ASP A 261 -13.71 33.45 3.64
N ILE A 262 -13.76 32.25 3.08
CA ILE A 262 -12.60 31.38 2.96
C ILE A 262 -11.46 31.95 2.10
N ALA A 263 -11.72 32.96 1.26
CA ALA A 263 -10.70 33.53 0.37
C ALA A 263 -9.64 34.30 1.15
N THR A 264 -9.99 34.80 2.34
CA THR A 264 -9.10 35.60 3.20
C THR A 264 -8.25 34.76 4.15
N ILE A 265 -8.57 33.48 4.30
CA ILE A 265 -7.95 32.59 5.28
C ILE A 265 -6.68 32.00 4.67
N PRO A 266 -5.47 32.14 5.23
CA PRO A 266 -4.27 31.51 4.68
C PRO A 266 -4.34 29.97 4.66
N ASP A 267 -3.54 29.34 3.79
CA ASP A 267 -3.45 27.87 3.71
C ASP A 267 -2.69 27.25 4.91
N ASP A 268 -1.92 28.08 5.61
CA ASP A 268 -1.09 27.79 6.77
C ASP A 268 -1.62 28.46 8.06
N ALA A 269 -2.89 28.88 8.04
CA ALA A 269 -3.56 29.40 9.23
C ALA A 269 -3.71 28.30 10.30
N ASP A 270 -3.73 28.69 11.58
CA ASP A 270 -3.92 27.76 12.70
C ASP A 270 -5.30 27.07 12.68
N GLU A 271 -6.27 27.67 11.98
CA GLU A 271 -7.61 27.14 11.79
C GLU A 271 -7.90 26.85 10.32
N GLY A 272 -8.55 25.71 10.06
CA GLY A 272 -9.01 25.28 8.76
C GLY A 272 -10.50 24.91 8.78
N TYR A 273 -11.06 24.69 7.58
CA TYR A 273 -12.50 24.49 7.41
C TYR A 273 -12.84 23.40 6.39
N ILE A 274 -13.88 22.62 6.70
CA ILE A 274 -14.57 21.75 5.74
C ILE A 274 -15.99 22.30 5.57
N LEU A 275 -16.41 22.54 4.33
CA LEU A 275 -17.68 23.17 4.02
C LEU A 275 -18.57 22.22 3.21
N GLU A 276 -19.88 22.27 3.47
CA GLU A 276 -20.90 21.74 2.56
C GLU A 276 -21.48 22.89 1.75
N VAL A 277 -21.26 22.86 0.43
CA VAL A 277 -21.58 23.98 -0.46
C VAL A 277 -22.35 23.54 -1.70
N ASP A 278 -23.07 24.48 -2.30
CA ASP A 278 -23.55 24.36 -3.67
C ASP A 278 -22.61 25.14 -4.61
N LEU A 279 -22.19 24.49 -5.69
CA LEU A 279 -21.30 25.04 -6.71
C LEU A 279 -21.98 24.97 -8.08
N THR A 280 -22.08 26.12 -8.73
CA THR A 280 -22.43 26.19 -10.15
C THR A 280 -21.18 26.02 -10.98
N TYR A 281 -21.30 25.23 -12.05
CA TYR A 281 -20.25 25.03 -13.06
C TYR A 281 -20.64 25.81 -14.32
N PRO A 282 -20.04 27.00 -14.56
CA PRO A 282 -20.35 27.79 -15.75
C PRO A 282 -20.03 27.04 -17.05
N LYS A 283 -20.95 27.11 -18.02
CA LYS A 283 -20.85 26.39 -19.30
C LYS A 283 -19.65 26.80 -20.14
N ASP A 284 -19.24 28.05 -20.04
CA ASP A 284 -18.06 28.61 -20.70
C ASP A 284 -16.75 27.93 -20.26
N LEU A 285 -16.70 27.39 -19.04
CA LEU A 285 -15.52 26.65 -18.53
C LEU A 285 -15.45 25.20 -19.03
N HIS A 286 -16.55 24.66 -19.58
CA HIS A 286 -16.64 23.23 -19.90
C HIS A 286 -15.56 22.77 -20.88
N GLN A 287 -15.25 23.59 -21.88
CA GLN A 287 -14.22 23.27 -22.86
C GLN A 287 -12.82 23.25 -22.23
N GLY A 288 -12.51 24.24 -21.38
CA GLY A 288 -11.21 24.34 -20.71
C GLY A 288 -11.00 23.24 -19.66
N HIS A 289 -12.07 22.81 -18.99
CA HIS A 289 -11.99 21.84 -17.91
C HIS A 289 -12.35 20.41 -18.33
N ALA A 290 -12.66 20.16 -19.61
CA ALA A 290 -13.11 18.84 -20.09
C ALA A 290 -12.15 17.70 -19.73
N ALA A 291 -10.85 17.97 -19.68
CA ALA A 291 -9.84 16.98 -19.37
C ALA A 291 -9.78 16.63 -17.87
N LEU A 292 -10.00 17.60 -16.99
CA LEU A 292 -9.90 17.43 -15.54
C LEU A 292 -10.89 18.34 -14.79
N PRO A 293 -12.19 17.99 -14.77
CA PRO A 293 -13.19 18.77 -14.03
C PRO A 293 -12.91 18.79 -12.51
N TYR A 294 -13.15 19.94 -11.87
CA TYR A 294 -13.11 20.08 -10.41
C TYR A 294 -14.25 19.35 -9.70
N CYS A 295 -14.03 19.08 -8.39
CA CYS A 295 -15.02 18.53 -7.46
C CYS A 295 -15.63 17.18 -7.91
N PRO A 296 -14.82 16.12 -8.06
CA PRO A 296 -15.33 14.81 -8.50
C PRO A 296 -16.28 14.18 -7.48
N THR A 297 -17.27 13.43 -7.97
CA THR A 297 -18.34 12.84 -7.17
C THR A 297 -18.44 11.34 -7.38
N HIS A 298 -18.89 10.62 -6.34
CA HIS A 298 -19.19 9.20 -6.46
C HIS A 298 -20.52 9.03 -7.20
N ILE A 299 -20.45 8.56 -8.44
CA ILE A 299 -21.59 8.38 -9.32
C ILE A 299 -21.59 6.95 -9.85
N ASN A 300 -22.76 6.34 -9.97
CA ASN A 300 -22.92 5.09 -10.69
C ASN A 300 -22.82 5.34 -12.21
N PRO A 301 -21.88 4.71 -12.93
CA PRO A 301 -21.66 4.99 -14.35
C PRO A 301 -22.85 4.69 -15.27
N LYS A 302 -23.78 3.82 -14.83
CA LYS A 302 -24.97 3.43 -15.62
C LYS A 302 -26.15 4.37 -15.40
N THR A 303 -26.38 4.79 -14.16
CA THR A 303 -27.54 5.62 -13.81
C THR A 303 -27.22 7.11 -13.79
N LEU A 304 -25.93 7.46 -13.77
CA LEU A 304 -25.42 8.83 -13.57
C LEU A 304 -25.93 9.48 -12.28
N LYS A 305 -26.33 8.67 -11.30
CA LYS A 305 -26.79 9.11 -9.99
C LYS A 305 -25.83 8.67 -8.89
N PRO A 306 -25.75 9.42 -7.78
CA PRO A 306 -25.08 8.96 -6.58
C PRO A 306 -25.73 7.66 -6.06
N PRO A 307 -24.96 6.78 -5.38
CA PRO A 307 -25.55 5.63 -4.69
C PRO A 307 -26.49 6.11 -3.58
N ILE A 308 -27.69 5.57 -3.54
CA ILE A 308 -28.72 5.85 -2.53
C ILE A 308 -28.70 4.75 -1.46
N THR A 309 -28.34 3.52 -1.82
CA THR A 309 -28.29 2.38 -0.91
C THR A 309 -27.02 1.56 -1.10
N THR A 310 -26.66 0.79 -0.06
CA THR A 310 -25.53 -0.17 -0.11
C THR A 310 -25.75 -1.34 -1.07
N LYS A 311 -26.97 -1.51 -1.61
CA LYS A 311 -27.31 -2.50 -2.64
C LYS A 311 -27.15 -1.97 -4.06
N ASP A 312 -26.87 -0.68 -4.23
CA ASP A 312 -26.69 -0.09 -5.55
C ASP A 312 -25.41 -0.61 -6.21
N PRO A 313 -25.38 -0.71 -7.55
CA PRO A 313 -24.18 -1.12 -8.26
C PRO A 313 -23.03 -0.15 -7.94
N PRO A 314 -21.77 -0.62 -7.97
CA PRO A 314 -20.63 0.11 -7.47
C PRO A 314 -20.50 1.48 -8.13
N SER A 315 -20.42 2.53 -7.31
CA SER A 315 -20.14 3.88 -7.77
C SER A 315 -18.66 4.01 -8.15
N LYS A 316 -18.36 4.93 -9.06
CA LYS A 316 -17.01 5.34 -9.40
C LYS A 316 -16.84 6.81 -9.06
N LEU A 317 -15.63 7.19 -8.64
CA LEU A 317 -15.28 8.59 -8.54
C LEU A 317 -15.16 9.16 -9.95
N MET A 318 -16.07 10.07 -10.31
CA MET A 318 -16.15 10.65 -11.65
C MET A 318 -16.01 12.17 -11.56
N ALA A 319 -15.14 12.74 -12.39
CA ALA A 319 -15.08 14.18 -12.58
C ALA A 319 -16.12 14.58 -13.64
N THR A 320 -17.15 15.32 -13.22
CA THR A 320 -18.21 15.80 -14.11
C THR A 320 -18.24 17.32 -14.14
N LEU A 321 -18.77 17.88 -15.24
CA LEU A 321 -18.97 19.32 -15.43
C LEU A 321 -20.33 19.79 -14.90
N ASP A 322 -21.03 18.95 -14.15
CA ASP A 322 -22.34 19.32 -13.60
C ASP A 322 -22.21 20.26 -12.40
N ASN A 323 -23.29 20.97 -12.07
CA ASN A 323 -23.39 21.64 -10.77
C ASN A 323 -23.24 20.63 -9.63
N LYS A 324 -22.72 21.10 -8.51
CA LYS A 324 -22.54 20.29 -7.31
C LYS A 324 -23.49 20.81 -6.24
N GLU A 325 -24.26 19.92 -5.64
CA GLU A 325 -25.20 20.25 -4.57
C GLU A 325 -24.75 19.57 -3.29
N LYS A 326 -24.78 20.29 -2.16
CA LYS A 326 -24.37 19.80 -0.84
C LYS A 326 -23.02 19.07 -0.87
N TYR A 327 -22.08 19.61 -1.63
CA TYR A 327 -20.77 19.02 -1.83
C TYR A 327 -19.88 19.36 -0.63
N VAL A 328 -19.38 18.31 0.05
CA VAL A 328 -18.44 18.46 1.17
C VAL A 328 -17.02 18.60 0.61
N ILE A 329 -16.34 19.68 0.98
CA ILE A 329 -15.02 20.05 0.44
C ILE A 329 -14.16 20.75 1.48
N HIS A 330 -12.86 20.43 1.47
CA HIS A 330 -11.86 21.16 2.24
C HIS A 330 -11.66 22.57 1.69
N TYR A 331 -11.51 23.58 2.56
CA TYR A 331 -11.47 24.99 2.14
C TYR A 331 -10.40 25.28 1.07
N ARG A 332 -9.21 24.68 1.16
CA ARG A 332 -8.13 24.82 0.15
C ARG A 332 -8.56 24.34 -1.24
N ALA A 333 -9.22 23.18 -1.31
CA ALA A 333 -9.73 22.66 -2.58
C ALA A 333 -10.90 23.51 -3.11
N LEU A 334 -11.71 24.08 -2.21
CA LEU A 334 -12.76 25.01 -2.58
C LEU A 334 -12.18 26.30 -3.16
N LYS A 335 -11.17 26.92 -2.52
CA LYS A 335 -10.47 28.08 -3.08
C LYS A 335 -9.97 27.82 -4.49
N GLN A 336 -9.30 26.69 -4.70
CA GLN A 336 -8.81 26.31 -6.02
C GLN A 336 -9.94 26.23 -7.05
N ALA A 337 -11.07 25.64 -6.69
CA ALA A 337 -12.24 25.57 -7.58
C ALA A 337 -12.80 26.96 -7.92
N LEU A 338 -12.88 27.87 -6.93
CA LEU A 338 -13.37 29.23 -7.12
C LEU A 338 -12.42 30.10 -7.94
N GLU A 339 -11.11 29.97 -7.72
CA GLU A 339 -10.06 30.64 -8.52
C GLU A 339 -10.13 30.25 -10.00
N HIS A 340 -10.56 29.02 -10.28
CA HIS A 340 -10.77 28.52 -11.65
C HIS A 340 -12.20 28.76 -12.16
N GLY A 341 -12.97 29.63 -11.50
CA GLY A 341 -14.23 30.17 -12.03
C GLY A 341 -15.49 29.40 -11.64
N LEU A 342 -15.41 28.35 -10.83
CA LEU A 342 -16.64 27.77 -10.25
C LEU A 342 -17.29 28.81 -9.33
N VAL A 343 -18.63 28.83 -9.29
CA VAL A 343 -19.37 29.84 -8.52
C VAL A 343 -20.06 29.18 -7.33
N ARG A 344 -19.63 29.53 -6.11
CA ARG A 344 -20.33 29.13 -4.87
C ARG A 344 -21.64 29.90 -4.75
N THR A 345 -22.76 29.19 -4.77
CA THR A 345 -24.09 29.77 -4.63
C THR A 345 -24.63 29.69 -3.21
N LYS A 346 -24.24 28.67 -2.44
CA LYS A 346 -24.70 28.48 -1.06
C LYS A 346 -23.66 27.77 -0.19
N VAL A 347 -23.62 28.14 1.09
CA VAL A 347 -22.96 27.40 2.17
C VAL A 347 -24.05 26.85 3.09
N HIS A 348 -24.05 25.54 3.34
CA HIS A 348 -25.04 24.89 4.20
C HIS A 348 -24.51 24.66 5.60
N ARG A 349 -23.28 24.14 5.71
CA ARG A 349 -22.63 23.81 6.99
C ARG A 349 -21.13 24.04 6.88
N VAL A 350 -20.52 24.40 8.00
CA VAL A 350 -19.08 24.66 8.13
C VAL A 350 -18.56 23.99 9.39
N LEU A 351 -17.61 23.08 9.21
CA LEU A 351 -16.85 22.46 10.29
C LEU A 351 -15.49 23.14 10.36
N LYS A 352 -15.23 23.84 11.46
CA LYS A 352 -13.92 24.42 11.80
C LYS A 352 -13.08 23.39 12.53
N PHE A 353 -11.77 23.44 12.34
CA PHE A 353 -10.79 22.65 13.07
C PHE A 353 -9.47 23.41 13.22
N LYS A 354 -8.66 23.02 14.20
CA LYS A 354 -7.27 23.43 14.32
C LYS A 354 -6.39 22.56 13.42
N GLN A 355 -5.41 23.18 12.78
CA GLN A 355 -4.48 22.50 11.89
C GLN A 355 -3.04 22.99 12.08
N SER A 356 -2.10 22.13 11.75
CA SER A 356 -0.67 22.41 11.75
C SER A 356 0.02 21.37 10.85
N PRO A 357 1.29 21.55 10.46
CA PRO A 357 2.02 20.55 9.70
C PRO A 357 2.59 19.47 10.63
N TRP A 358 1.79 18.99 11.60
CA TRP A 358 2.22 18.12 12.69
C TRP A 358 2.83 16.79 12.22
N LEU A 359 2.45 16.33 11.03
CA LEU A 359 2.95 15.07 10.46
C LEU A 359 4.22 15.25 9.62
N LYS A 360 4.59 16.48 9.27
CA LYS A 360 5.70 16.78 8.35
C LYS A 360 7.03 16.21 8.84
N SER A 361 7.38 16.42 10.11
CA SER A 361 8.67 15.98 10.66
C SER A 361 8.83 14.46 10.58
N TYR A 362 7.75 13.71 10.79
CA TYR A 362 7.75 12.26 10.63
C TYR A 362 7.91 11.85 9.15
N ILE A 363 7.26 12.54 8.22
CA ILE A 363 7.43 12.26 6.78
C ILE A 363 8.86 12.56 6.32
N ASP A 364 9.43 13.69 6.77
CA ASP A 364 10.81 14.07 6.45
C ASP A 364 11.79 12.99 6.95
N LEU A 365 11.65 12.57 8.21
CA LEU A 365 12.45 11.47 8.78
C LEU A 365 12.40 10.22 7.89
N ASN A 366 11.21 9.77 7.51
CA ASN A 366 11.05 8.56 6.69
C ASN A 366 11.51 8.71 5.24
N THR A 367 11.64 9.95 4.75
CA THR A 367 12.14 10.23 3.40
C THR A 367 13.67 10.24 3.37
N ASP A 368 14.31 10.57 4.49
CA ASP A 368 15.77 10.62 4.63
C ASP A 368 16.42 9.26 4.96
N LEU A 369 15.64 8.30 5.47
CA LEU A 369 16.05 6.89 5.70
C LEU A 369 16.23 6.13 4.37
#